data_AF-A0A1V9Z9A0-F1
#
_entry.id   AF-A0A1V9Z9A0-F1
#
_cell.length_a   1.000
_cell.length_b   1.000
_cell.length_c   1.000
_cell.angle_alpha   90.00
_cell.angle_beta   90.00
_cell.angle_gamma   90.00
#
_symmetry.space_group_name_H-M   'P 1'
#
loop_
_entity.id
_entity.type
_entity.pdbx_description
1 polymer ?
#
loop_
_entity_poly.entity_id
_entity_poly.type
_entity_poly.pdbx_seq_one_letter_code
_entity_poly.pdbx_strand_id
1 'polypeptide(L)'
;MWNVYRLSISSIQFQSTMSWCEFAASRSTGLRVYAGAHILIRFLTSPIGLELLDNASLVERGCGTGAVGSVAAVTANVKQVVVTDGDPRACELAKLNINHLVHERKPLLPATAMQMYWGNDPVPQAFDIGIGCELMYYKT
;
A
#
# COMPACT_ATOMS: atom_id res chain seq x y z
N MET A 1 -10.37 3.46 21.73
CA MET A 1 -9.20 2.56 21.72
C MET A 1 -9.04 2.12 20.27
N TRP A 2 -8.04 2.62 19.54
CA TRP A 2 -7.89 2.33 18.11
C TRP A 2 -6.58 1.55 17.89
N ASN A 3 -6.35 0.91 16.75
CA ASN A 3 -5.19 0.02 16.51
C ASN A 3 -4.36 0.52 15.31
N VAL A 4 -3.03 0.58 15.46
CA VAL A 4 -2.06 0.71 14.35
C VAL A 4 -1.60 -0.70 14.00
N TYR A 5 -1.64 -1.06 12.72
CA TYR A 5 -1.46 -2.44 12.27
C TYR A 5 -0.04 -2.68 11.73
N ARG A 6 0.67 -3.64 12.32
CA ARG A 6 1.88 -4.28 11.78
C ARG A 6 1.45 -5.49 10.95
N LEU A 7 1.88 -5.59 9.71
CA LEU A 7 1.50 -6.69 8.82
C LEU A 7 2.45 -7.89 9.02
N SER A 8 1.89 -9.10 9.17
CA SER A 8 2.63 -10.36 9.10
C SER A 8 1.97 -11.31 8.09
N ILE A 9 2.78 -11.88 7.19
CA ILE A 9 2.31 -12.63 6.03
C ILE A 9 2.11 -14.13 6.31
N SER A 10 2.61 -14.69 7.40
CA SER A 10 2.40 -16.11 7.71
C SER A 10 0.93 -16.48 7.98
N SER A 11 0.03 -15.49 8.08
CA SER A 11 -1.40 -15.70 8.31
C SER A 11 -2.28 -14.49 7.93
N ILE A 12 -1.81 -13.53 7.11
CA ILE A 12 -2.42 -12.19 6.94
C ILE A 12 -2.99 -11.70 8.30
N GLN A 13 -2.21 -11.85 9.36
CA GLN A 13 -2.60 -11.37 10.69
C GLN A 13 -1.99 -9.99 10.86
N PHE A 14 -2.88 -9.00 10.97
CA PHE A 14 -2.54 -7.64 11.32
C PHE A 14 -2.27 -7.62 12.83
N GLN A 15 -1.01 -7.67 13.25
CA GLN A 15 -0.64 -7.58 14.67
C GLN A 15 -0.56 -6.10 15.08
N SER A 16 -1.29 -5.71 16.12
CA SER A 16 -1.21 -4.35 16.66
C SER A 16 -0.01 -4.22 17.59
N THR A 17 1.04 -3.51 17.17
CA THR A 17 2.15 -3.17 18.08
C THR A 17 2.65 -1.76 17.83
N MET A 18 2.03 -0.76 18.46
CA MET A 18 2.66 0.53 18.77
C MET A 18 1.83 1.33 19.80
N SER A 19 2.49 1.94 20.79
CA SER A 19 1.88 2.69 21.89
C SER A 19 1.56 4.15 21.55
N TRP A 20 0.30 4.37 21.17
CA TRP A 20 -0.64 5.46 21.44
C TRP A 20 -0.25 6.65 22.35
N CYS A 21 0.29 7.75 21.81
CA CYS A 21 -0.03 9.08 22.37
C CYS A 21 -0.05 10.25 21.37
N GLU A 22 0.74 10.25 20.29
CA GLU A 22 0.81 11.45 19.40
C GLU A 22 -0.02 11.40 18.10
N PHE A 23 -0.43 10.22 17.62
CA PHE A 23 -1.12 10.11 16.31
C PHE A 23 -2.66 10.25 16.37
N ALA A 24 -3.25 10.19 17.57
CA ALA A 24 -4.70 10.10 17.76
C ALA A 24 -5.48 11.38 17.42
N ALA A 25 -4.81 12.52 17.23
CA ALA A 25 -5.45 13.81 16.97
C ALA A 25 -5.81 14.05 15.49
N SER A 26 -5.34 13.23 14.55
CA SER A 26 -5.56 13.46 13.13
C SER A 26 -6.66 12.55 12.55
N ARG A 27 -7.77 13.14 12.10
CA ARG A 27 -8.84 12.45 11.35
C ARG A 27 -8.43 12.14 9.91
N SER A 28 -7.19 11.68 9.67
CA SER A 28 -6.76 11.29 8.33
C SER A 28 -7.30 9.91 7.99
N THR A 29 -8.01 9.82 6.86
CA THR A 29 -8.49 8.55 6.30
C THR A 29 -7.33 7.66 5.85
N GLY A 30 -6.23 8.24 5.36
CA GLY A 30 -5.08 7.50 4.81
C GLY A 30 -4.28 6.67 5.83
N LEU A 31 -4.57 6.74 7.13
CA LEU A 31 -3.80 6.05 8.16
C LEU A 31 -4.44 4.73 8.62
N ARG A 32 -5.38 4.20 7.82
CA ARG A 32 -6.18 3.02 8.15
C ARG A 32 -6.19 2.04 6.99
N VAL A 33 -6.30 0.76 7.33
CA VAL A 33 -6.63 -0.29 6.36
C VAL A 33 -8.13 -0.47 6.38
N TYR A 34 -8.76 -0.28 5.23
CA TYR A 34 -10.20 -0.40 5.10
C TYR A 34 -10.62 -1.78 4.54
N ALA A 35 -11.92 -2.09 4.62
CA ALA A 35 -12.46 -3.37 4.22
C ALA A 35 -12.15 -3.71 2.75
N GLY A 36 -12.25 -2.73 1.84
CA GLY A 36 -11.91 -2.90 0.44
C GLY A 36 -10.47 -3.36 0.23
N ALA A 37 -9.54 -2.88 1.06
CA ALA A 37 -8.12 -3.25 0.94
C ALA A 37 -7.91 -4.74 1.22
N HIS A 38 -8.65 -5.33 2.17
CA HIS A 38 -8.60 -6.77 2.43
C HIS A 38 -9.12 -7.58 1.24
N ILE A 39 -10.19 -7.13 0.58
CA ILE A 39 -10.74 -7.80 -0.59
C ILE A 39 -9.77 -7.72 -1.77
N LEU A 40 -9.23 -6.54 -2.05
CA LEU A 40 -8.26 -6.35 -3.12
C LEU A 40 -6.98 -7.17 -2.87
N ILE A 41 -6.46 -7.19 -1.64
CA ILE A 41 -5.32 -8.03 -1.27
C ILE A 41 -5.62 -9.49 -1.60
N ARG A 42 -6.76 -10.04 -1.16
CA ARG A 42 -7.12 -11.45 -1.43
C ARG A 42 -7.19 -11.75 -2.93
N PHE A 43 -7.73 -10.83 -3.72
CA PHE A 43 -7.76 -10.95 -5.17
C PHE A 43 -6.35 -10.95 -5.76
N LEU A 44 -5.50 -9.99 -5.40
CA LEU A 44 -4.13 -9.89 -5.92
C LEU A 44 -3.24 -11.06 -5.48
N THR A 45 -3.53 -11.70 -4.34
CA THR A 45 -2.85 -12.93 -3.89
C THR A 45 -3.46 -14.22 -4.43
N SER A 46 -4.54 -14.16 -5.19
CA SER A 46 -5.14 -15.33 -5.84
C SER A 46 -4.31 -15.73 -7.08
N PRO A 47 -4.45 -16.97 -7.61
CA PRO A 47 -3.72 -17.38 -8.81
C PRO A 47 -3.87 -16.41 -10.00
N ILE A 48 -5.09 -15.91 -10.23
CA ILE A 48 -5.37 -14.94 -11.29
C ILE A 48 -4.69 -13.59 -11.02
N GLY A 49 -4.70 -13.14 -9.76
CA GLY A 49 -4.02 -11.91 -9.38
C GLY A 49 -2.50 -12.00 -9.50
N LEU A 50 -1.93 -13.16 -9.16
CA LEU A 50 -0.50 -13.42 -9.30
C LEU A 50 -0.08 -13.47 -10.78
N GLU A 51 -0.88 -14.11 -11.63
CA GLU A 51 -0.66 -14.12 -13.09
C GLU A 51 -0.73 -12.71 -13.68
N LEU A 52 -1.74 -11.93 -13.28
CA LEU A 52 -1.89 -10.54 -13.70
C LEU A 52 -0.65 -9.70 -13.35
N LEU A 53 -0.08 -9.91 -12.15
CA LEU A 53 1.05 -9.13 -11.65
C LEU A 53 2.42 -9.65 -12.10
N ASP A 54 2.51 -10.80 -12.78
CA ASP A 54 3.80 -11.38 -13.15
C ASP A 54 4.59 -10.47 -14.09
N ASN A 55 5.83 -10.17 -13.70
CA ASN A 55 6.74 -9.26 -14.38
C ASN A 55 6.16 -7.86 -14.68
N ALA A 56 5.18 -7.39 -13.90
CA ALA A 56 4.57 -6.08 -14.07
C ALA A 56 5.25 -4.99 -13.21
N SER A 57 5.27 -3.76 -13.71
CA SER A 57 5.51 -2.55 -12.94
C SER A 57 4.20 -2.05 -12.33
N LEU A 58 4.11 -2.02 -11.01
CA LEU A 58 2.88 -1.72 -10.28
C LEU A 58 2.89 -0.30 -9.70
N VAL A 59 1.79 0.42 -9.86
CA VAL A 59 1.51 1.65 -9.10
C VAL A 59 0.22 1.52 -8.30
N GLU A 60 0.26 1.89 -7.02
CA GLU A 60 -0.92 2.07 -6.18
C GLU A 60 -1.22 3.56 -6.00
N ARG A 61 -2.46 3.97 -6.26
CA ARG A 61 -2.95 5.33 -6.01
C ARG A 61 -3.85 5.37 -4.78
N GLY A 62 -3.68 6.41 -3.96
CA GLY A 62 -4.39 6.54 -2.69
C GLY A 62 -4.06 5.37 -1.76
N CYS A 63 -2.77 5.10 -1.58
CA CYS A 63 -2.31 3.89 -0.92
C CYS A 63 -2.58 3.86 0.58
N GLY A 64 -2.84 5.02 1.20
CA GLY A 64 -2.99 5.13 2.64
C GLY A 64 -1.78 4.54 3.38
N THR A 65 -1.96 3.38 4.00
CA THR A 65 -0.89 2.67 4.72
C THR A 65 0.10 1.96 3.79
N GLY A 66 -0.17 1.85 2.49
CA GLY A 66 0.61 1.07 1.53
C GLY A 66 0.42 -0.44 1.67
N ALA A 67 -0.61 -0.89 2.41
CA ALA A 67 -0.82 -2.30 2.70
C ALA A 67 -1.06 -3.15 1.44
N VAL A 68 -1.87 -2.66 0.48
CA VAL A 68 -2.19 -3.43 -0.73
C VAL A 68 -0.95 -3.58 -1.60
N GLY A 69 -0.29 -2.47 -1.95
CA GLY A 69 0.93 -2.50 -2.76
C GLY A 69 2.05 -3.30 -2.11
N SER A 70 2.23 -3.20 -0.79
CA SER A 70 3.25 -3.98 -0.07
C SER A 70 2.97 -5.48 -0.10
N VAL A 71 1.71 -5.90 0.14
CA VAL A 71 1.36 -7.33 0.09
C VAL A 71 1.47 -7.86 -1.34
N ALA A 72 0.99 -7.12 -2.35
CA ALA A 72 1.15 -7.48 -3.75
C ALA A 72 2.64 -7.64 -4.11
N ALA A 73 3.49 -6.69 -3.71
CA ALA A 73 4.92 -6.74 -3.97
C ALA A 73 5.62 -7.94 -3.33
N VAL A 74 5.23 -8.33 -2.11
CA VAL A 74 5.80 -9.51 -1.46
C VAL A 74 5.32 -10.81 -2.11
N THR A 75 4.04 -10.89 -2.48
CA THR A 75 3.40 -12.14 -2.92
C THR A 75 3.58 -12.43 -4.41
N ALA A 76 3.58 -11.41 -5.26
CA ALA A 76 3.71 -11.54 -6.70
C ALA A 76 5.13 -11.25 -7.21
N ASN A 77 5.46 -11.74 -8.39
CA ASN A 77 6.73 -11.46 -9.07
C ASN A 77 6.64 -10.13 -9.85
N VAL A 78 6.58 -9.00 -9.16
CA VAL A 78 6.57 -7.66 -9.78
C VAL A 78 7.99 -7.18 -10.08
N LYS A 79 8.15 -6.34 -11.12
CA LYS A 79 9.44 -5.68 -11.44
C LYS A 79 9.76 -4.53 -10.49
N GLN A 80 8.72 -3.81 -10.08
CA GLN A 80 8.80 -2.65 -9.19
C GLN A 80 7.42 -2.32 -8.62
N VAL A 81 7.39 -1.64 -7.48
CA VAL A 81 6.17 -1.09 -6.90
C VAL A 81 6.38 0.36 -6.47
N VAL A 82 5.45 1.22 -6.87
CA VAL A 82 5.36 2.59 -6.36
C VAL A 82 3.99 2.76 -5.74
N VAL A 83 3.94 3.11 -4.45
CA VAL A 83 2.68 3.44 -3.79
C VAL A 83 2.59 4.95 -3.57
N THR A 84 1.43 5.53 -3.82
CA THR A 84 1.26 6.97 -3.85
C THR A 84 0.03 7.41 -3.06
N ASP A 85 0.14 8.54 -2.36
CA ASP A 85 -0.97 9.18 -1.68
C ASP A 85 -0.83 10.72 -1.75
N GLY A 86 -1.95 11.44 -1.64
CA GLY A 86 -1.92 12.90 -1.55
C GLY A 86 -1.50 13.40 -0.16
N ASP A 87 -1.73 12.60 0.89
CA ASP A 87 -1.33 12.92 2.27
C ASP A 87 0.13 12.50 2.52
N PRO A 88 1.05 13.44 2.83
CA PRO A 88 2.44 13.10 3.07
C PRO A 88 2.62 12.18 4.30
N ARG A 89 1.70 12.22 5.27
CA ARG A 89 1.75 11.34 6.44
C ARG A 89 1.44 9.88 6.07
N ALA A 90 0.54 9.68 5.12
CA ALA A 90 0.24 8.37 4.56
C ALA A 90 1.48 7.81 3.83
N CYS A 91 2.15 8.66 3.05
CA CYS A 91 3.39 8.29 2.36
C CYS A 91 4.50 7.87 3.35
N GLU A 92 4.72 8.59 4.45
CA GLU A 92 5.70 8.19 5.47
C GLU A 92 5.35 6.85 6.12
N LEU A 93 4.06 6.62 6.45
CA LEU A 93 3.62 5.33 6.96
C LEU A 93 3.83 4.21 5.93
N ALA A 94 3.53 4.45 4.66
CA ALA A 94 3.76 3.50 3.58
C ALA A 94 5.25 3.17 3.38
N LYS A 95 6.16 4.16 3.50
CA LYS A 95 7.62 3.90 3.46
C LYS A 95 8.04 2.94 4.57
N LEU A 96 7.55 3.14 5.80
CA LEU A 96 7.84 2.24 6.92
C LEU A 96 7.35 0.83 6.63
N ASN A 97 6.12 0.68 6.12
CA ASN A 97 5.57 -0.63 5.77
C ASN A 97 6.32 -1.31 4.62
N ILE A 98 6.74 -0.56 3.59
CA ILE A 98 7.56 -1.11 2.50
C ILE A 98 8.89 -1.63 3.04
N ASN A 99 9.58 -0.86 3.88
CA ASN A 99 10.85 -1.28 4.44
C ASN A 99 10.70 -2.56 5.28
N HIS A 100 9.66 -2.63 6.12
CA HIS A 100 9.44 -3.78 7.00
C HIS A 100 8.88 -5.03 6.31
N LEU A 101 8.13 -4.87 5.22
CA LEU A 101 7.43 -6.00 4.59
C LEU A 101 8.10 -6.43 3.30
N VAL A 102 8.38 -5.46 2.45
CA VAL A 102 8.90 -5.69 1.11
C VAL A 102 10.40 -5.90 1.20
N HIS A 103 11.16 -4.94 1.72
CA HIS A 103 12.63 -5.03 1.71
C HIS A 103 13.18 -6.12 2.64
N GLU A 104 12.48 -6.46 3.73
CA GLU A 104 12.87 -7.63 4.56
C GLU A 104 12.76 -8.97 3.80
N ARG A 105 11.88 -9.08 2.79
CA ARG A 105 11.62 -10.32 2.05
C ARG A 105 12.19 -10.34 0.63
N LYS A 106 12.25 -9.16 0.01
CA LYS A 106 12.72 -8.90 -1.35
C LYS A 106 13.60 -7.65 -1.33
N PRO A 107 14.82 -7.72 -0.76
CA PRO A 107 15.68 -6.56 -0.54
C PRO A 107 16.15 -5.87 -1.84
N LEU A 108 16.08 -6.59 -2.97
CA LEU A 108 16.48 -6.07 -4.28
C LEU A 108 15.30 -5.54 -5.10
N LEU A 109 14.05 -5.71 -4.64
CA LEU A 109 12.88 -5.23 -5.37
C LEU A 109 12.81 -3.70 -5.26
N PRO A 110 12.79 -2.94 -6.37
CA PRO A 110 12.54 -1.50 -6.32
C PRO A 110 11.13 -1.22 -5.79
N ALA A 111 11.05 -0.76 -4.54
CA ALA A 111 9.80 -0.43 -3.86
C ALA A 111 9.91 0.93 -3.17
N THR A 112 8.98 1.83 -3.45
CA THR A 112 8.99 3.17 -2.83
C THR A 112 7.59 3.71 -2.59
N ALA A 113 7.48 4.65 -1.66
CA ALA A 113 6.28 5.44 -1.46
C ALA A 113 6.58 6.92 -1.66
N MET A 114 5.70 7.63 -2.36
CA MET A 114 5.86 9.05 -2.64
C MET A 114 4.54 9.79 -2.66
N GLN A 115 4.60 11.09 -2.38
CA GLN A 115 3.43 11.95 -2.47
C GLN A 115 3.05 12.18 -3.94
N MET A 116 1.76 12.07 -4.24
CA MET A 116 1.21 12.37 -5.57
C MET A 116 -0.24 12.83 -5.46
N TYR A 117 -0.53 14.03 -5.99
CA TYR A 117 -1.87 14.56 -6.15
C TYR A 117 -2.47 14.14 -7.48
N TRP A 118 -3.70 13.59 -7.43
CA TRP A 118 -4.39 13.19 -8.64
C TRP A 118 -4.72 14.40 -9.52
N GLY A 119 -4.51 14.25 -10.83
CA GLY A 119 -4.83 15.27 -11.83
C GLY A 119 -3.79 16.40 -11.94
N ASN A 120 -2.89 16.54 -10.96
CA ASN A 120 -1.90 17.61 -10.94
C ASN A 120 -0.48 17.11 -11.17
N ASP A 121 -0.15 15.95 -10.60
CA ASP A 121 1.22 15.44 -10.69
C ASP A 121 1.37 14.45 -11.86
N PRO A 122 2.49 14.54 -12.61
CA PRO A 122 2.79 13.56 -13.63
C PRO A 122 3.06 12.20 -12.98
N VAL A 123 2.58 11.13 -13.62
CA VAL A 123 2.96 9.78 -13.20
C VAL A 123 4.46 9.63 -13.45
N PRO A 124 5.28 9.26 -12.45
CA PRO A 124 6.75 9.33 -12.54
C PRO A 124 7.33 8.53 -13.71
N GLN A 125 6.62 7.50 -14.16
CA GLN A 125 6.99 6.60 -15.25
C GLN A 125 5.76 5.85 -15.76
N ALA A 126 5.88 5.19 -16.91
CA ALA A 126 4.86 4.25 -17.36
C ALA A 126 4.81 3.03 -16.42
N PHE A 127 3.61 2.65 -15.99
CA PHE A 127 3.36 1.44 -15.22
C PHE A 127 2.47 0.52 -16.04
N ASP A 128 2.69 -0.79 -15.93
CA ASP A 128 1.88 -1.80 -16.61
C ASP A 128 0.51 -1.90 -15.95
N ILE A 129 0.48 -1.76 -14.61
CA ILE A 129 -0.72 -1.93 -13.80
C ILE A 129 -0.85 -0.80 -12.79
N GLY A 130 -2.03 -0.16 -12.80
CA GLY A 130 -2.47 0.77 -11.77
C GLY A 130 -3.57 0.16 -10.91
N ILE A 131 -3.40 0.20 -9.59
CA ILE A 131 -4.43 -0.18 -8.62
C ILE A 131 -4.80 1.00 -7.74
N GLY A 132 -6.01 0.94 -7.17
CA GLY A 132 -6.51 1.92 -6.24
C GLY A 132 -7.67 1.32 -5.47
N CYS A 133 -7.68 1.52 -4.16
CA CYS A 133 -8.68 0.91 -3.29
C CYS A 133 -9.45 1.99 -2.54
N GLU A 134 -10.77 1.93 -2.62
CA GLU A 134 -11.68 2.87 -1.92
C GLU A 134 -11.34 4.33 -2.21
N LEU A 135 -11.18 4.68 -3.49
CA LEU A 135 -10.79 6.02 -3.93
C LEU A 135 -11.97 6.99 -4.09
N MET A 136 -13.21 6.49 -4.03
CA MET A 136 -14.43 7.22 -4.37
C MET A 136 -15.21 7.65 -3.12
N TYR A 137 -14.69 8.63 -2.37
CA TYR A 137 -15.35 9.14 -1.16
C TYR A 137 -15.38 10.67 -1.02
N TYR A 138 -14.76 11.40 -1.94
CA TYR A 138 -14.92 12.85 -2.07
C TYR A 138 -15.76 13.17 -3.31
N LYS A 139 -16.63 14.19 -3.20
CA LYS A 139 -17.33 14.76 -4.37
C LYS A 139 -16.28 15.20 -5.39
N THR A 140 -16.23 14.47 -6.50
CA THR A 140 -15.71 14.95 -7.79
C THR A 140 -16.55 16.11 -8.26
#